data_AF-A0A930FDM8-F1
#
_entry.id   AF-A0A930FDM8-F1
#
_cell.length_a   1.000
_cell.length_b   1.000
_cell.length_c   1.000
_cell.angle_alpha   90.00
_cell.angle_beta   90.00
_cell.angle_gamma   90.00
#
_symmetry.space_group_name_H-M   'P 1'
#
loop_
_entity.id
_entity.type
_entity.pdbx_description
1 polymer ?
#
loop_
_entity_poly.entity_id
_entity_poly.type
_entity_poly.pdbx_seq_one_letter_code
_entity_poly.pdbx_strand_id
1 'polypeptide(L)'
;IHSVANLKGKTIYASGKGATPEYVLNYILEKNGLQVGTDVTIEWKSEHAECVQALAQDPNAIAMLPQPFVTAAAAKNDKIHAALDLTKEWDEIQKNEKNKSSLITGVVVARKDFVEAHPEVVMDFLEKYEASIKFVNENNDEAATMIESYDIIAAAVAKKALPFCNITYIAGKEMKEKLSGYLSVLNEQNPKSVGGSLPEDDFYYGAN
;
A
#
# COMPACT_ATOMS: atom_id res chain seq x y z
N ILE A 1 1.24 -6.94 19.67
CA ILE A 1 1.31 -7.79 18.45
C ILE A 1 2.73 -7.63 17.92
N HIS A 2 3.48 -8.72 17.77
CA HIS A 2 4.89 -8.66 17.32
C HIS A 2 5.17 -9.51 16.07
N SER A 3 4.18 -10.28 15.61
CA SER A 3 4.21 -11.04 14.36
C SER A 3 2.80 -11.30 13.87
N VAL A 4 2.64 -11.68 12.61
CA VAL A 4 1.35 -12.07 12.02
C VAL A 4 0.69 -13.20 12.81
N ALA A 5 1.47 -14.17 13.31
CA ALA A 5 0.96 -15.28 14.12
C ALA A 5 0.22 -14.82 15.41
N ASN A 6 0.58 -13.66 15.98
CA ASN A 6 -0.10 -13.12 17.15
C ASN A 6 -1.53 -12.59 16.85
N LEU A 7 -1.92 -12.50 15.57
CA LEU A 7 -3.26 -12.13 15.15
C LEU A 7 -4.27 -13.27 15.32
N LYS A 8 -3.83 -14.51 15.56
CA LYS A 8 -4.72 -15.65 15.81
C LYS A 8 -5.63 -15.37 17.02
N GLY A 9 -6.92 -15.61 16.82
CA GLY A 9 -8.01 -15.32 17.75
C GLY A 9 -8.37 -13.84 17.89
N LYS A 10 -7.88 -12.96 17.00
CA LYS A 10 -8.13 -11.51 17.08
C LYS A 10 -9.11 -11.02 16.01
N THR A 11 -9.65 -9.84 16.27
CA THR A 11 -10.42 -9.05 15.29
C THR A 11 -9.54 -7.93 14.75
N ILE A 12 -9.53 -7.76 13.44
CA ILE A 12 -8.84 -6.68 12.73
C ILE A 12 -9.90 -5.76 12.10
N TYR A 13 -9.87 -4.48 12.43
CA TYR A 13 -10.66 -3.45 11.77
C TYR A 13 -9.98 -3.02 10.47
N ALA A 14 -10.68 -3.11 9.34
CA ALA A 14 -10.11 -2.78 8.04
C ALA A 14 -11.15 -2.12 7.14
N SER A 15 -10.71 -1.32 6.16
CA SER A 15 -11.54 -0.78 5.08
C SER A 15 -11.02 -1.29 3.73
N GLY A 16 -11.87 -1.23 2.71
CA GLY A 16 -11.52 -1.71 1.36
C GLY A 16 -11.90 -3.17 1.08
N LYS A 17 -13.04 -3.62 1.62
CA LYS A 17 -13.62 -4.93 1.27
C LYS A 17 -13.91 -5.00 -0.23
N GLY A 18 -13.49 -6.09 -0.86
CA GLY A 18 -13.60 -6.34 -2.30
C GLY A 18 -12.55 -5.62 -3.15
N ALA A 19 -11.57 -4.97 -2.51
CA ALA A 19 -10.52 -4.21 -3.17
C ALA A 19 -9.13 -4.66 -2.69
N THR A 20 -8.08 -3.98 -3.18
CA THR A 20 -6.68 -4.32 -2.88
C THR A 20 -6.36 -4.46 -1.38
N PRO A 21 -6.93 -3.69 -0.42
CA PRO A 21 -6.62 -3.88 0.99
C PRO A 21 -7.04 -5.27 1.51
N GLU A 22 -8.18 -5.80 1.06
CA GLU A 22 -8.61 -7.16 1.42
C GLU A 22 -7.65 -8.22 0.89
N TYR A 23 -7.30 -8.15 -0.39
CA TYR A 23 -6.42 -9.14 -1.00
C TYR A 23 -5.02 -9.12 -0.41
N VAL A 24 -4.53 -7.94 -0.01
CA VAL A 24 -3.23 -7.80 0.66
C VAL A 24 -3.28 -8.42 2.06
N LEU A 25 -4.32 -8.12 2.84
CA LEU A 25 -4.47 -8.66 4.19
C LEU A 25 -4.65 -10.18 4.16
N ASN A 26 -5.50 -10.70 3.26
CA ASN A 26 -5.71 -12.14 3.10
C ASN A 26 -4.42 -12.84 2.71
N TYR A 27 -3.67 -12.33 1.72
CA TYR A 27 -2.39 -12.90 1.32
C TYR A 27 -1.41 -13.01 2.48
N ILE A 28 -1.25 -11.93 3.27
CA ILE A 28 -0.34 -11.92 4.42
C ILE A 28 -0.78 -12.93 5.48
N LEU A 29 -2.08 -12.99 5.80
CA LEU A 29 -2.62 -13.93 6.79
C LEU A 29 -2.46 -15.39 6.33
N GLU A 30 -2.87 -15.71 5.10
CA GLU A 30 -2.85 -17.06 4.55
C GLU A 30 -1.43 -17.61 4.41
N LYS A 31 -0.50 -16.79 3.91
CA LYS A 31 0.92 -17.18 3.79
C LYS A 31 1.60 -17.37 5.14
N ASN A 32 1.01 -16.84 6.21
CA ASN A 32 1.42 -17.08 7.60
C ASN A 32 0.55 -18.16 8.29
N GLY A 33 -0.26 -18.91 7.54
CA GLY A 33 -1.05 -20.03 8.05
C GLY A 33 -2.27 -19.64 8.88
N LEU A 34 -2.80 -18.42 8.69
CA LEU A 34 -4.00 -17.94 9.37
C LEU A 34 -5.18 -17.84 8.38
N GLN A 35 -6.30 -18.47 8.72
CA GLN A 35 -7.50 -18.43 7.91
C GLN A 35 -8.50 -17.37 8.42
N VAL A 36 -8.92 -16.46 7.55
CA VAL A 36 -9.97 -15.47 7.85
C VAL A 36 -11.31 -16.18 8.12
N GLY A 37 -12.03 -15.73 9.15
CA GLY A 37 -13.28 -16.31 9.63
C GLY A 37 -13.11 -17.54 10.53
N THR A 38 -11.90 -18.11 10.62
CA THR A 38 -11.59 -19.24 11.52
C THR A 38 -10.56 -18.84 12.57
N ASP A 39 -9.37 -18.42 12.14
CA ASP A 39 -8.30 -17.99 13.03
C ASP A 39 -8.34 -16.49 13.31
N VAL A 40 -8.81 -15.68 12.36
CA VAL A 40 -8.84 -14.21 12.48
C VAL A 40 -10.19 -13.69 11.99
N THR A 41 -10.78 -12.75 12.71
CA THR A 41 -11.98 -12.04 12.26
C THR A 41 -11.58 -10.72 11.62
N ILE A 42 -12.14 -10.39 10.46
CA ILE A 42 -12.00 -9.03 9.89
C ILE A 42 -13.34 -8.32 10.04
N GLU A 43 -13.33 -7.20 10.75
CA GLU A 43 -14.47 -6.30 10.84
C GLU A 43 -14.30 -5.18 9.80
N TRP A 44 -15.04 -5.31 8.72
CA TRP A 44 -14.99 -4.35 7.61
C TRP A 44 -15.74 -3.07 7.96
N LYS A 45 -15.04 -1.95 7.82
CA LYS A 45 -15.53 -0.58 7.97
C LYS A 45 -15.68 0.12 6.63
N SER A 46 -16.52 1.13 6.61
CA SER A 46 -16.82 1.92 5.41
C SER A 46 -15.59 2.72 4.97
N GLU A 47 -14.83 3.23 5.93
CA GLU A 47 -13.66 4.08 5.71
C GLU A 47 -12.61 3.93 6.83
N HIS A 48 -11.40 4.42 6.57
CA HIS A 48 -10.28 4.36 7.53
C HIS A 48 -10.56 5.15 8.82
N ALA A 49 -11.38 6.21 8.77
CA ALA A 49 -11.73 6.99 9.96
C ALA A 49 -12.52 6.17 10.99
N GLU A 50 -13.40 5.27 10.55
CA GLU A 50 -14.12 4.34 11.44
C GLU A 50 -13.17 3.32 12.09
N CYS A 51 -12.14 2.85 11.37
CA CYS A 51 -11.10 2.02 11.95
C CYS A 51 -10.31 2.76 13.04
N VAL A 52 -9.97 4.03 12.81
CA VAL A 52 -9.32 4.89 13.82
C VAL A 52 -10.24 5.11 15.03
N GLN A 53 -11.54 5.26 14.82
CA GLN A 53 -12.51 5.38 15.90
C GLN A 53 -12.58 4.10 16.75
N ALA A 54 -12.54 2.91 16.13
CA ALA A 54 -12.49 1.65 16.85
C ALA A 54 -11.25 1.55 17.76
N LEU A 55 -10.08 1.96 17.26
CA LEU A 55 -8.84 2.04 18.05
C LEU A 55 -8.95 2.99 19.26
N ALA A 56 -9.77 4.04 19.16
CA ALA A 56 -9.99 4.97 20.27
C ALA A 56 -10.96 4.42 21.32
N GLN A 57 -11.85 3.49 20.96
CA GLN A 57 -12.89 2.95 21.83
C GLN A 57 -12.46 1.68 22.57
N ASP A 58 -11.57 0.87 21.98
CA ASP A 58 -11.06 -0.35 22.60
C ASP A 58 -9.52 -0.34 22.66
N PRO A 59 -8.90 -0.37 23.85
CA PRO A 59 -7.45 -0.38 24.00
C PRO A 59 -6.77 -1.63 23.43
N ASN A 60 -7.53 -2.69 23.12
CA ASN A 60 -7.01 -3.92 22.50
C ASN A 60 -7.36 -4.04 21.01
N ALA A 61 -8.00 -3.03 20.41
CA ALA A 61 -8.35 -3.04 19.00
C ALA A 61 -7.10 -3.08 18.12
N ILE A 62 -7.21 -3.80 17.00
CA ILE A 62 -6.19 -3.90 15.96
C ILE A 62 -6.82 -3.39 14.69
N ALA A 63 -6.15 -2.48 13.98
CA ALA A 63 -6.63 -1.98 12.71
C ALA A 63 -5.55 -2.03 11.64
N MET A 64 -5.96 -2.29 10.41
CA MET A 64 -5.16 -2.07 9.21
C MET A 64 -5.46 -0.68 8.66
N LEU A 65 -4.44 0.17 8.57
CA LEU A 65 -4.55 1.56 8.15
C LEU A 65 -3.38 1.93 7.21
N PRO A 66 -3.62 2.72 6.16
CA PRO A 66 -2.55 3.34 5.38
C PRO A 66 -1.98 4.57 6.11
N GLN A 67 -0.83 5.05 5.67
CA GLN A 67 -0.39 6.40 6.02
C GLN A 67 -1.25 7.45 5.27
N PRO A 68 -1.52 8.62 5.86
CA PRO A 68 -1.07 9.10 7.17
C PRO A 68 -2.01 8.72 8.34
N PHE A 69 -3.03 7.88 8.15
CA PHE A 69 -4.00 7.55 9.21
C PHE A 69 -3.36 6.90 10.43
N VAL A 70 -2.33 6.05 10.24
CA VAL A 70 -1.55 5.46 11.34
C VAL A 70 -0.93 6.57 12.19
N THR A 71 -0.22 7.50 11.56
CA THR A 71 0.43 8.64 12.25
C THR A 71 -0.60 9.56 12.91
N ALA A 72 -1.71 9.84 12.24
CA ALA A 72 -2.77 10.68 12.78
C ALA A 72 -3.45 10.06 14.02
N ALA A 73 -3.65 8.74 14.02
CA ALA A 73 -4.18 8.01 15.17
C ALA A 73 -3.20 8.03 16.36
N ALA A 74 -1.91 7.72 16.11
CA ALA A 74 -0.85 7.76 17.12
C ALA A 74 -0.63 9.16 17.71
N ALA A 75 -0.85 10.22 16.92
CA ALA A 75 -0.77 11.60 17.42
C ALA A 75 -1.89 11.96 18.41
N LYS A 76 -3.04 11.29 18.34
CA LYS A 76 -4.19 11.50 19.24
C LYS A 76 -4.14 10.60 20.48
N ASN A 77 -3.45 9.47 20.41
CA ASN A 77 -3.33 8.50 21.49
C ASN A 77 -1.97 7.81 21.42
N ASP A 78 -1.10 8.07 22.40
CA ASP A 78 0.28 7.59 22.48
C ASP A 78 0.40 6.08 22.68
N LYS A 79 -0.69 5.40 23.03
CA LYS A 79 -0.75 3.93 23.11
C LYS A 79 -0.90 3.27 21.74
N ILE A 80 -1.41 4.00 20.75
CA ILE A 80 -1.52 3.51 19.37
C ILE A 80 -0.14 3.56 18.73
N HIS A 81 0.30 2.40 18.21
CA HIS A 81 1.57 2.26 17.51
C HIS A 81 1.41 1.30 16.32
N ALA A 82 2.26 1.47 15.31
CA ALA A 82 2.36 0.50 14.22
C ALA A 82 2.96 -0.80 14.77
N ALA A 83 2.17 -1.87 14.79
CA ALA A 83 2.62 -3.17 15.29
C ALA A 83 3.27 -4.04 14.20
N LEU A 84 2.76 -3.94 12.96
CA LEU A 84 3.25 -4.67 11.79
C LEU A 84 3.31 -3.71 10.61
N ASP A 85 4.31 -3.90 9.74
CA ASP A 85 4.49 -3.17 8.49
C ASP A 85 4.18 -4.11 7.33
N LEU A 86 3.08 -3.88 6.61
CA LEU A 86 2.62 -4.82 5.59
C LEU A 86 3.59 -4.96 4.43
N THR A 87 4.42 -3.95 4.13
CA THR A 87 5.47 -4.09 3.12
C THR A 87 6.52 -5.09 3.61
N LYS A 88 6.95 -5.00 4.87
CA LYS A 88 7.91 -5.95 5.46
C LYS A 88 7.34 -7.36 5.58
N GLU A 89 6.09 -7.50 6.02
CA GLU A 89 5.44 -8.82 6.08
C GLU A 89 5.30 -9.44 4.69
N TRP A 90 4.98 -8.64 3.67
CA TRP A 90 4.96 -9.09 2.28
C TRP A 90 6.34 -9.55 1.81
N ASP A 91 7.38 -8.74 2.03
CA ASP A 91 8.75 -9.03 1.62
C ASP A 91 9.31 -10.28 2.30
N GLU A 92 8.94 -10.54 3.56
CA GLU A 92 9.31 -11.76 4.28
C GLU A 92 8.74 -13.00 3.59
N ILE A 93 7.46 -12.97 3.18
CA ILE A 93 6.82 -14.04 2.42
C ILE A 93 7.59 -14.29 1.12
N GLN A 94 7.99 -13.21 0.43
CA GLN A 94 8.67 -13.33 -0.85
C GLN A 94 9.99 -14.07 -0.77
N LYS A 95 10.66 -14.16 0.39
CA LYS A 95 11.91 -14.93 0.51
C LYS A 95 11.72 -16.41 0.15
N ASN A 96 10.55 -16.97 0.42
CA ASN A 96 10.24 -18.39 0.20
C ASN A 96 9.47 -18.68 -1.10
N GLU A 97 8.89 -17.66 -1.72
CA GLU A 97 8.11 -17.83 -2.96
C GLU A 97 9.01 -18.03 -4.19
N LYS A 98 8.56 -18.89 -5.12
CA LYS A 98 9.26 -19.11 -6.40
C LYS A 98 9.13 -17.90 -7.32
N ASN A 99 7.92 -17.36 -7.42
CA ASN A 99 7.62 -16.16 -8.19
C ASN A 99 7.62 -14.99 -7.22
N LYS A 100 8.65 -14.15 -7.29
CA LYS A 100 8.76 -12.98 -6.42
C LYS A 100 7.75 -11.92 -6.84
N SER A 101 7.23 -11.18 -5.87
CA SER A 101 6.38 -10.01 -6.07
C SER A 101 6.84 -8.88 -5.14
N SER A 102 6.14 -7.75 -5.14
CA SER A 102 6.28 -6.70 -4.14
C SER A 102 4.92 -6.11 -3.85
N LEU A 103 4.69 -5.59 -2.65
CA LEU A 103 3.45 -4.89 -2.33
C LEU A 103 3.41 -3.56 -3.09
N ILE A 104 2.52 -3.46 -4.09
CA ILE A 104 2.33 -2.24 -4.90
C ILE A 104 1.00 -1.58 -4.52
N THR A 105 1.05 -0.33 -4.10
CA THR A 105 -0.13 0.43 -3.64
C THR A 105 -0.52 1.58 -4.58
N GLY A 106 0.31 1.90 -5.57
CA GLY A 106 0.06 2.95 -6.56
C GLY A 106 0.74 2.68 -7.89
N VAL A 107 0.08 3.13 -8.97
CA VAL A 107 0.60 3.07 -10.35
C VAL A 107 0.25 4.37 -11.08
N VAL A 108 1.09 4.74 -12.05
CA VAL A 108 0.75 5.77 -13.04
C VAL A 108 0.22 5.06 -14.27
N VAL A 109 -0.95 5.48 -14.75
CA VAL A 109 -1.58 4.90 -15.95
C VAL A 109 -1.82 6.02 -16.95
N ALA A 110 -1.42 5.79 -18.20
CA ALA A 110 -1.69 6.66 -19.33
C ALA A 110 -2.36 5.86 -20.45
N ARG A 111 -3.21 6.52 -21.24
CA ARG A 111 -3.81 5.87 -22.41
C ARG A 111 -2.74 5.66 -23.48
N LYS A 112 -2.77 4.50 -24.12
CA LYS A 112 -1.82 4.09 -25.16
C LYS A 112 -1.72 5.13 -26.29
N ASP A 113 -2.86 5.61 -26.79
CA ASP A 113 -2.95 6.62 -27.85
C ASP A 113 -2.21 7.92 -27.48
N PHE A 114 -2.32 8.37 -26.24
CA PHE A 114 -1.64 9.56 -25.75
C PHE A 114 -0.13 9.34 -25.65
N VAL A 115 0.30 8.18 -25.14
CA VAL A 115 1.72 7.84 -25.01
C VAL A 115 2.41 7.78 -26.37
N GLU A 116 1.75 7.18 -27.36
CA GLU A 116 2.27 7.07 -28.73
C GLU A 116 2.29 8.42 -29.45
N ALA A 117 1.27 9.27 -29.25
CA ALA A 117 1.18 10.58 -29.88
C ALA A 117 2.09 11.65 -29.24
N HIS A 118 2.42 11.51 -27.96
CA HIS A 118 3.14 12.51 -27.18
C HIS A 118 4.31 11.94 -26.35
N PRO A 119 5.26 11.20 -26.97
CA PRO A 119 6.34 10.53 -26.24
C PRO A 119 7.21 11.51 -25.44
N GLU A 120 7.52 12.68 -26.00
CA GLU A 120 8.31 13.74 -25.34
C GLU A 120 7.62 14.27 -24.06
N VAL A 121 6.29 14.42 -24.11
CA VAL A 121 5.50 14.90 -22.95
C VAL A 121 5.47 13.85 -21.85
N VAL A 122 5.36 12.57 -22.22
CA VAL A 122 5.38 11.47 -21.25
C VAL A 122 6.75 11.35 -20.60
N MET A 123 7.83 11.45 -21.38
CA MET A 123 9.20 11.41 -20.85
C MET A 123 9.45 12.57 -19.88
N ASP A 124 9.10 13.79 -20.27
CA ASP A 124 9.21 14.98 -19.43
C ASP A 124 8.41 14.87 -18.13
N PHE A 125 7.19 14.31 -18.20
CA PHE A 125 6.40 14.02 -17.01
C PHE A 125 7.09 13.02 -16.08
N LEU A 126 7.63 11.92 -16.62
CA LEU A 126 8.28 10.87 -15.82
C LEU A 126 9.55 11.38 -15.14
N GLU A 127 10.37 12.17 -15.84
CA GLU A 127 11.55 12.82 -15.27
C GLU A 127 11.18 13.75 -14.10
N LYS A 128 10.15 14.59 -14.28
CA LYS A 128 9.64 15.46 -13.21
C LYS A 128 9.02 14.67 -12.06
N TYR A 129 8.35 13.57 -12.36
CA TYR A 129 7.73 12.70 -11.36
C TYR A 129 8.79 12.03 -10.49
N GLU A 130 9.86 11.50 -11.08
CA GLU A 130 11.01 10.95 -10.37
C GLU A 130 11.70 12.03 -9.52
N ALA A 131 11.92 13.23 -10.08
CA ALA A 131 12.49 14.35 -9.34
C ALA A 131 11.62 14.76 -8.14
N SER A 132 10.30 14.77 -8.29
CA SER A 132 9.35 15.05 -7.21
C SER A 132 9.41 13.99 -6.09
N ILE A 133 9.49 12.71 -6.46
CA ILE A 133 9.66 11.59 -5.52
C ILE A 133 10.99 11.71 -4.77
N LYS A 134 12.08 12.04 -5.46
CA LYS A 134 13.37 12.29 -4.83
C LYS A 134 13.29 13.45 -3.86
N PHE A 135 12.67 14.56 -4.27
CA PHE A 135 12.50 15.74 -3.44
C PHE A 135 11.76 15.42 -2.13
N VAL A 136 10.62 14.73 -2.17
CA VAL A 136 9.86 14.43 -0.95
C VAL A 136 10.62 13.52 0.01
N ASN A 137 11.41 12.57 -0.51
CA ASN A 137 12.23 11.68 0.30
C ASN A 137 13.45 12.38 0.93
N GLU A 138 14.06 13.33 0.22
CA GLU A 138 15.25 14.06 0.70
C GLU A 138 14.90 15.29 1.55
N ASN A 139 13.72 15.88 1.37
CA ASN A 139 13.33 17.18 1.96
C ASN A 139 12.05 17.06 2.80
N ASN A 140 12.03 16.11 3.75
CA ASN A 140 10.85 15.78 4.56
C ASN A 140 10.17 17.00 5.22
N ASP A 141 10.96 17.94 5.76
CA ASP A 141 10.45 19.16 6.40
C ASP A 141 9.75 20.11 5.43
N GLU A 142 10.38 20.36 4.28
CA GLU A 142 9.85 21.24 3.24
C GLU A 142 8.61 20.62 2.59
N ALA A 143 8.68 19.32 2.26
CA ALA A 143 7.55 18.59 1.72
C ALA A 143 6.35 18.58 2.67
N ALA A 144 6.56 18.39 3.97
CA ALA A 144 5.50 18.47 4.97
C ALA A 144 4.84 19.86 5.02
N THR A 145 5.64 20.94 4.91
CA THR A 145 5.14 22.31 4.85
C THR A 145 4.31 22.54 3.59
N MET A 146 4.75 22.03 2.44
CA MET A 146 3.99 22.08 1.18
C MET A 146 2.66 21.34 1.29
N ILE A 147 2.66 20.12 1.84
CA ILE A 147 1.45 19.31 2.05
C ILE A 147 0.41 20.08 2.88
N GLU A 148 0.85 20.77 3.94
CA GLU A 148 -0.05 21.62 4.76
C GLU A 148 -0.54 22.83 3.98
N SER A 149 0.32 23.49 3.19
CA SER A 149 -0.08 24.65 2.38
C SER A 149 -1.12 24.33 1.30
N TYR A 150 -1.27 23.04 0.96
CA TYR A 150 -2.32 22.53 0.07
C TYR A 150 -3.55 21.99 0.81
N ASP A 151 -3.67 22.27 2.12
CA ASP A 151 -4.78 21.84 2.98
C ASP A 151 -5.00 20.32 3.03
N ILE A 152 -3.95 19.51 2.79
CA ILE A 152 -4.06 18.04 2.77
C ILE A 152 -4.04 17.50 4.20
N ILE A 153 -2.99 17.82 4.98
CA ILE A 153 -2.88 17.46 6.39
C ILE A 153 -1.85 18.36 7.07
N ALA A 154 -1.97 18.53 8.39
CA ALA A 154 -1.04 19.34 9.17
C ALA A 154 0.42 18.88 8.98
N ALA A 155 1.35 19.83 8.85
CA ALA A 155 2.75 19.57 8.54
C ALA A 155 3.41 18.66 9.58
N ALA A 156 3.04 18.82 10.86
CA ALA A 156 3.54 17.98 11.95
C ALA A 156 3.17 16.48 11.79
N VAL A 157 2.01 16.18 11.20
CA VAL A 157 1.58 14.81 10.91
C VAL A 157 2.24 14.32 9.62
N ALA A 158 2.27 15.15 8.56
CA ALA A 158 2.93 14.82 7.31
C ALA A 158 4.41 14.45 7.50
N LYS A 159 5.17 15.29 8.20
CA LYS A 159 6.60 15.09 8.50
C LYS A 159 6.88 13.74 9.17
N LYS A 160 5.96 13.30 10.05
CA LYS A 160 6.08 12.02 10.75
C LYS A 160 5.67 10.84 9.87
N ALA A 161 4.68 11.02 9.00
CA ALA A 161 4.12 9.97 8.17
C ALA A 161 4.98 9.66 6.93
N LEU A 162 5.58 10.69 6.31
CA LEU A 162 6.33 10.59 5.05
C LEU A 162 7.39 9.47 5.03
N PRO A 163 8.23 9.28 6.07
CA PRO A 163 9.18 8.17 6.11
C PRO A 163 8.56 6.76 6.06
N PHE A 164 7.26 6.64 6.37
CA PHE A 164 6.52 5.38 6.35
C PHE A 164 5.60 5.24 5.12
N CYS A 165 5.56 6.24 4.23
CA CYS A 165 4.73 6.19 3.03
C CYS A 165 5.35 5.35 1.91
N ASN A 166 6.63 4.96 2.02
CA ASN A 166 7.36 4.17 1.01
C ASN A 166 7.24 4.77 -0.40
N ILE A 167 7.37 6.10 -0.52
CA ILE A 167 7.25 6.81 -1.81
C ILE A 167 8.49 6.48 -2.65
N THR A 168 8.29 5.80 -3.79
CA THR A 168 9.39 5.33 -4.64
C THR A 168 9.05 5.46 -6.12
N TYR A 169 10.09 5.54 -6.95
CA TYR A 169 9.99 5.49 -8.40
C TYR A 169 10.56 4.17 -8.90
N ILE A 170 9.75 3.38 -9.60
CA ILE A 170 10.14 2.10 -10.18
C ILE A 170 9.69 2.10 -11.64
N ALA A 171 10.62 1.85 -12.56
CA ALA A 171 10.38 1.89 -14.00
C ALA A 171 11.00 0.69 -14.73
N GLY A 172 10.67 0.55 -16.01
CA GLY A 172 11.22 -0.45 -16.92
C GLY A 172 11.04 -1.89 -16.45
N LYS A 173 12.08 -2.71 -16.63
CA LYS A 173 12.03 -4.16 -16.34
C LYS A 173 11.69 -4.46 -14.88
N GLU A 174 12.25 -3.69 -13.93
CA GLU A 174 11.98 -3.88 -12.50
C GLU A 174 10.50 -3.62 -12.19
N MET A 175 9.91 -2.57 -12.76
CA MET A 175 8.49 -2.27 -12.61
C MET A 175 7.63 -3.42 -13.13
N LYS A 176 7.93 -3.91 -14.33
CA LYS A 176 7.20 -5.04 -14.93
C LYS A 176 7.30 -6.29 -14.05
N GLU A 177 8.48 -6.65 -13.56
CA GLU A 177 8.68 -7.82 -12.70
C GLU A 177 7.87 -7.71 -11.40
N LYS A 178 8.00 -6.60 -10.67
CA LYS A 178 7.31 -6.38 -9.39
C LYS A 178 5.78 -6.32 -9.55
N LEU A 179 5.31 -5.56 -10.53
CA LEU A 179 3.88 -5.39 -10.80
C LEU A 179 3.25 -6.69 -11.32
N SER A 180 3.91 -7.42 -12.23
CA SER A 180 3.43 -8.73 -12.70
C SER A 180 3.28 -9.71 -11.54
N GLY A 181 4.27 -9.76 -10.66
CA GLY A 181 4.20 -10.60 -9.46
C GLY A 181 3.04 -10.21 -8.54
N TYR A 182 2.83 -8.92 -8.30
CA TYR A 182 1.72 -8.42 -7.49
C TYR A 182 0.35 -8.77 -8.11
N LEU A 183 0.18 -8.55 -9.42
CA LEU A 183 -1.04 -8.89 -10.15
C LEU A 183 -1.31 -10.41 -10.15
N SER A 184 -0.26 -11.25 -10.20
CA SER A 184 -0.40 -12.71 -10.05
C SER A 184 -1.04 -13.07 -8.72
N VAL A 185 -0.57 -12.47 -7.61
CA VAL A 185 -1.12 -12.71 -6.27
C VAL A 185 -2.59 -12.30 -6.19
N LEU A 186 -2.97 -11.16 -6.79
CA LEU A 186 -4.37 -10.73 -6.82
C LEU A 186 -5.23 -11.66 -7.69
N ASN A 187 -4.72 -12.08 -8.84
CA ASN A 187 -5.40 -12.96 -9.78
C ASN A 187 -5.65 -14.35 -9.18
N GLU A 188 -4.69 -14.91 -8.44
CA GLU A 188 -4.81 -16.19 -7.73
C GLU A 188 -5.93 -16.18 -6.69
N GLN A 189 -6.15 -15.05 -6.01
CA GLN A 189 -7.25 -14.88 -5.06
C GLN A 189 -8.59 -14.63 -5.76
N ASN A 190 -8.62 -13.75 -6.75
CA ASN A 190 -9.81 -13.42 -7.52
C ASN A 190 -9.45 -12.85 -8.90
N PRO A 191 -9.63 -13.60 -10.00
CA PRO A 191 -9.28 -13.12 -11.34
C PRO A 191 -9.98 -11.82 -11.74
N LYS A 192 -11.19 -11.56 -11.25
CA LYS A 192 -11.91 -10.31 -11.54
C LYS A 192 -11.22 -9.07 -10.98
N SER A 193 -10.36 -9.22 -9.96
CA SER A 193 -9.60 -8.11 -9.38
C SER A 193 -8.59 -7.49 -10.34
N VAL A 194 -8.16 -8.25 -11.36
CA VAL A 194 -7.22 -7.80 -12.41
C VAL A 194 -7.86 -7.70 -13.79
N GLY A 195 -9.19 -7.77 -13.88
CA GLY A 195 -9.91 -7.73 -15.17
C GLY A 195 -10.13 -9.10 -15.84
N GLY A 196 -9.85 -10.20 -15.14
CA GLY A 196 -10.16 -11.57 -15.55
C GLY A 196 -8.95 -12.42 -15.94
N SER A 197 -7.86 -11.81 -16.39
CA SER A 197 -6.58 -12.45 -16.69
C SER A 197 -5.44 -11.48 -16.43
N LEU A 198 -4.21 -12.01 -16.34
CA LEU A 198 -3.02 -11.17 -16.27
C LEU A 198 -2.86 -10.35 -17.57
N PRO A 199 -2.35 -9.12 -17.48
CA PRO A 199 -2.10 -8.31 -18.66
C PRO A 199 -0.89 -8.82 -19.46
N GLU A 200 -0.93 -8.59 -20.76
CA GLU A 200 0.16 -8.88 -21.70
C GLU A 200 1.26 -7.81 -21.64
N ASP A 201 2.35 -8.02 -22.38
CA ASP A 201 3.53 -7.17 -22.36
C ASP A 201 3.28 -5.70 -22.76
N ASP A 202 2.28 -5.43 -23.60
CA ASP A 202 1.95 -4.08 -24.05
C ASP A 202 1.22 -3.23 -22.99
N PHE A 203 0.95 -3.80 -21.82
CA PHE A 203 0.48 -3.09 -20.63
C PHE A 203 1.60 -2.29 -19.95
N TYR A 204 2.86 -2.71 -20.08
CA TYR A 204 3.99 -2.17 -19.32
C TYR A 204 4.81 -1.19 -20.16
N TYR A 205 4.71 0.10 -19.85
CA TYR A 205 5.50 1.13 -20.53
C TYR A 205 7.00 1.01 -20.21
N GLY A 206 7.84 1.12 -21.25
CA GLY A 206 9.31 1.15 -21.11
C GLY A 206 9.97 -0.14 -20.62
N ALA A 207 9.24 -1.27 -20.64
CA ALA A 207 9.70 -2.55 -20.08
C ALA A 207 9.99 -3.64 -21.13
N ASN A 208 10.06 -3.26 -22.40
CA ASN A 208 10.41 -4.13 -23.54
C ASN A 208 11.87 -3.98 -23.94
#